data_AF-A0A3D4SWJ5-F1
#
_entry.id   AF-A0A3D4SWJ5-F1
#
_cell.length_a   1.000
_cell.length_b   1.000
_cell.length_c   1.000
_cell.angle_alpha   90.00
_cell.angle_beta   90.00
_cell.angle_gamma   90.00
#
_symmetry.space_group_name_H-M   'P 1'
#
loop_
_entity.id
_entity.type
_entity.pdbx_description
1 polymer ?
#
loop_
_entity_poly.entity_id
_entity_poly.type
_entity_poly.pdbx_seq_one_letter_code
_entity_poly.pdbx_strand_id
1 'polypeptide(L)' 'MSPQRPTPAALKRRFPPVKDLKELMQFEKPTLDLTGRKLAKATNVWELRKIAKRRTPKAPFDYVDGAAENEISLN' A
#
# COMPACT_ATOMS: atom_id res chain seq x y z
N MET A 1 -31.54 29.33 -22.24
CA MET A 1 -30.30 29.10 -21.46
C MET A 1 -30.57 29.53 -20.03
N SER A 2 -30.71 28.58 -19.10
CA SER A 2 -30.93 28.92 -17.69
C SER A 2 -29.66 29.53 -17.10
N PRO A 3 -29.73 30.65 -16.36
CA PRO A 3 -28.55 31.23 -15.73
C PRO A 3 -28.03 30.29 -14.64
N GLN A 4 -26.76 29.89 -14.73
CA GLN A 4 -26.07 29.15 -13.68
C GLN A 4 -26.06 30.01 -12.41
N ARG A 5 -26.56 29.48 -11.28
CA ARG A 5 -26.46 30.17 -9.99
C ARG A 5 -25.00 30.19 -9.55
N PRO A 6 -24.51 31.30 -8.97
CA PRO A 6 -23.15 31.35 -8.44
C PRO A 6 -22.99 30.29 -7.33
N THR A 7 -21.91 29.51 -7.38
CA THR A 7 -21.61 28.51 -6.35
C THR A 7 -21.41 29.21 -5.00
N PRO A 8 -22.13 28.81 -3.94
CA PRO A 8 -22.00 29.44 -2.63
C PRO A 8 -20.57 29.26 -2.08
N ALA A 9 -20.10 30.24 -1.31
CA ALA A 9 -18.72 30.29 -0.81
C ALA A 9 -18.30 29.08 0.05
N ALA A 10 -19.28 28.34 0.59
CA ALA A 10 -19.09 27.08 1.33
C ALA A 10 -18.74 25.89 0.42
N LEU A 11 -19.15 25.91 -0.86
CA LEU A 11 -18.84 24.88 -1.85
C LEU A 11 -17.53 25.16 -2.61
N LYS A 12 -16.88 26.30 -2.36
CA LYS A 12 -15.54 26.58 -2.90
C LYS A 12 -14.52 25.67 -2.22
N ARG A 13 -13.76 24.90 -3.01
CA ARG A 13 -12.67 24.05 -2.53
C ARG A 13 -11.63 24.89 -1.78
N ARG A 14 -11.24 24.45 -0.59
CA ARG A 14 -10.19 25.08 0.23
C ARG A 14 -9.21 24.01 0.69
N PHE A 15 -7.95 24.37 0.79
CA PHE A 15 -6.96 23.53 1.46
C PHE A 15 -7.12 23.68 2.99
N PRO A 16 -7.14 22.58 3.75
CA PRO A 16 -7.20 22.65 5.21
C PRO A 16 -5.97 23.36 5.79
N PRO A 17 -6.10 24.06 6.94
CA PRO A 17 -4.96 24.53 7.71
C PRO A 17 -4.07 23.37 8.16
N VAL A 18 -2.75 23.58 8.15
CA VAL A 18 -1.78 22.57 8.62
C VAL A 18 -2.00 22.20 10.09
N LYS A 19 -2.47 23.15 10.91
CA LYS A 19 -2.80 22.92 12.33
C LYS A 19 -3.86 21.83 12.50
N ASP A 20 -4.89 21.85 11.66
CA ASP A 20 -5.99 20.90 11.71
C ASP A 20 -5.55 19.52 11.21
N LEU A 21 -4.64 19.48 10.24
CA LEU A 21 -4.03 18.24 9.77
C LEU A 21 -3.11 17.61 10.82
N LYS A 22 -2.35 18.42 11.56
CA LYS A 22 -1.33 17.97 12.51
C LYS A 22 -1.89 17.02 13.58
N GLU A 23 -3.12 17.25 14.05
CA GLU A 23 -3.77 16.39 15.05
C GLU A 23 -4.11 14.99 14.51
N LEU A 24 -4.38 14.90 13.21
CA LEU A 24 -4.75 13.66 12.53
C LEU A 24 -3.54 12.90 11.97
N MET A 25 -2.39 13.57 11.84
CA MET A 25 -1.16 13.00 11.30
C MET A 25 -0.43 12.12 12.33
N GLN A 26 -1.01 10.95 12.61
CA GLN A 26 -0.41 9.93 13.47
C GLN A 26 0.39 8.93 12.63
N PHE A 27 1.70 8.93 12.81
CA PHE A 27 2.61 8.02 12.12
C PHE A 27 3.15 6.95 13.05
N GLU A 28 3.35 5.75 12.52
CA GLU A 28 4.13 4.72 13.20
C GLU A 28 5.57 5.19 13.41
N LYS A 29 6.16 4.81 14.55
CA LYS A 29 7.57 5.10 14.82
C LYS A 29 8.45 4.46 13.74
N PRO A 30 9.45 5.19 13.20
CA PRO A 30 10.39 4.59 12.26
C PRO A 30 11.21 3.52 12.97
N THR A 31 11.55 2.45 12.25
CA THR A 31 12.39 1.35 12.74
C THR A 31 13.51 1.06 11.74
N LEU A 32 14.67 0.68 12.27
CA LEU A 32 15.81 0.21 11.48
C LEU A 32 15.64 -1.26 11.03
N ASP A 33 14.77 -2.02 11.69
CA ASP A 33 14.41 -3.36 11.23
C ASP A 33 13.45 -3.27 10.03
N LEU A 34 14.05 -3.09 8.85
CA LEU A 34 13.30 -3.01 7.59
C LEU A 34 12.61 -4.32 7.23
N THR A 35 13.10 -5.47 7.73
CA THR A 35 12.50 -6.77 7.45
C THR A 35 11.26 -6.97 8.30
N GLY A 36 11.36 -6.80 9.62
CA GLY A 36 10.20 -6.85 10.52
C GLY A 36 9.13 -5.83 10.15
N ARG A 37 9.52 -4.60 9.78
CA ARG A 37 8.58 -3.57 9.30
C ARG A 37 7.77 -4.03 8.08
N LYS A 38 8.40 -4.72 7.13
CA LYS A 38 7.71 -5.20 5.91
C LYS A 38 6.80 -6.36 6.22
N LEU A 39 7.24 -7.29 7.08
CA LEU A 39 6.43 -8.42 7.51
C LEU A 39 5.18 -7.96 8.27
N ALA A 40 5.31 -7.00 9.18
CA ALA A 40 4.18 -6.44 9.92
C ALA A 40 3.14 -5.74 9.04
N LYS A 41 3.54 -5.25 7.85
CA LYS A 41 2.63 -4.59 6.89
C LYS A 41 1.99 -5.54 5.88
N ALA A 42 2.41 -6.79 5.81
CA ALA A 42 1.84 -7.76 4.88
C ALA A 42 0.46 -8.21 5.37
N THR A 43 -0.58 -7.96 4.56
CA THR A 43 -1.97 -8.30 4.90
C THR A 43 -2.47 -9.58 4.25
N ASN A 44 -1.71 -10.14 3.32
CA ASN A 44 -2.06 -11.36 2.60
C ASN A 44 -0.80 -12.17 2.22
N VAL A 45 -1.03 -13.40 1.78
CA VAL A 45 0.03 -14.35 1.42
C VAL A 45 0.85 -13.87 0.21
N TRP A 46 0.24 -13.16 -0.72
CA TRP A 46 0.92 -12.64 -1.91
C TRP A 46 1.98 -11.58 -1.57
N GLU A 47 1.70 -10.71 -0.60
CA GLU A 47 2.67 -9.74 -0.10
C GLU A 47 3.83 -10.43 0.65
N LEU A 48 3.53 -11.47 1.43
CA LEU A 48 4.58 -12.30 2.05
C LEU A 48 5.45 -12.98 0.98
N ARG A 49 4.84 -13.56 -0.06
CA ARG A 49 5.54 -14.15 -1.21
C ARG A 49 6.46 -13.13 -1.89
N LYS A 50 5.98 -11.91 -2.12
CA LYS A 50 6.78 -10.82 -2.72
C LYS A 50 7.98 -10.43 -1.85
N ILE A 51 7.82 -10.40 -0.53
CA ILE A 51 8.93 -10.17 0.41
C ILE A 51 9.92 -11.33 0.33
N ALA A 52 9.44 -12.58 0.35
CA ALA A 52 10.27 -13.77 0.25
C ALA A 52 11.06 -13.82 -1.07
N LYS A 53 10.42 -13.57 -2.22
CA LYS A 53 11.08 -13.55 -3.55
C LYS A 53 12.23 -12.57 -3.63
N ARG A 54 12.18 -11.47 -2.87
CA ARG A 54 13.23 -10.45 -2.83
C ARG A 54 14.39 -10.82 -1.91
N ARG A 55 14.19 -11.75 -0.97
CA ARG A 55 15.17 -12.13 0.06
C ARG A 55 15.77 -13.50 -0.18
N THR A 56 15.00 -14.42 -0.75
CA THR A 56 15.39 -15.80 -1.02
C THR A 56 16.05 -15.88 -2.41
N PRO A 57 17.20 -16.56 -2.55
CA PRO A 57 17.78 -16.83 -3.86
C PRO A 57 16.79 -17.57 -4.77
N LYS A 58 16.93 -17.36 -6.08
CA LYS A 58 15.95 -17.84 -7.07
C LYS A 58 15.67 -19.35 -6.98
N ALA A 59 16.73 -20.18 -6.97
CA ALA A 59 16.58 -21.63 -6.92
C ALA A 59 15.79 -22.15 -5.70
N PRO A 60 16.16 -21.83 -4.44
CA PRO A 60 15.37 -22.25 -3.28
C PRO A 60 14.00 -21.58 -3.18
N PHE A 61 13.83 -20.36 -3.70
CA PHE A 61 12.51 -19.72 -3.75
C PHE A 61 11.57 -20.47 -4.70
N ASP A 62 11.99 -20.67 -5.95
CA ASP A 62 11.17 -21.30 -6.99
C ASP A 62 10.80 -22.74 -6.61
N TYR A 63 11.66 -23.45 -5.87
CA TYR A 63 11.38 -24.78 -5.32
C TYR A 63 10.20 -24.77 -4.33
N VAL A 64 10.20 -23.85 -3.36
CA VAL A 64 9.16 -23.77 -2.32
C VAL A 64 7.88 -23.15 -2.85
N ASP A 65 8.01 -22.18 -3.75
CA ASP A 65 6.90 -21.47 -4.35
C ASP A 65 6.13 -22.30 -5.38
N GLY A 66 6.68 -23.46 -5.78
CA GLY A 66 6.03 -24.36 -6.73
C GLY A 66 6.08 -23.86 -8.17
N ALA A 67 7.03 -22.99 -8.53
CA ALA A 67 7.14 -22.38 -9.87
C ALA A 67 7.55 -23.39 -10.98
N ALA A 68 7.53 -24.69 -10.69
CA ALA A 68 7.98 -25.76 -11.56
C ALA A 68 6.93 -26.22 -12.59
N GLU A 69 5.65 -25.94 -12.38
CA GLU A 69 4.62 -26.07 -13.40
C GLU A 69 3.98 -24.69 -13.59
N ASN A 70 4.12 -24.13 -14.80
CA ASN A 70 3.39 -22.94 -15.21
C ASN A 70 1.93 -23.05 -14.75
N GLU A 71 1.39 -21.93 -14.26
CA GLU A 71 0.01 -21.71 -13.84
C GLU A 71 -1.02 -21.97 -14.99
N ILE A 72 -1.06 -23.18 -15.56
CA ILE A 72 -1.91 -23.56 -16.71
C ILE A 72 -3.37 -23.82 -16.29
N SER A 73 -3.74 -23.62 -15.01
CA SER A 73 -5.08 -23.94 -14.51
C SER A 73 -5.83 -22.79 -13.83
N LEU A 74 -5.36 -21.55 -13.94
CA LEU A 74 -6.13 -20.38 -13.49
C LEU A 74 -6.87 -19.73 -14.67
N ASN A 75 -7.84 -20.44 -15.24
CA ASN A 75 -8.84 -19.91 -16.18
C ASN A 75 -10.19 -19.74 -15.50
#